data_AF-A0A9W8RWA5-F1
#
_entry.id   AF-A0A9W8RWA5-F1
#
_cell.length_a   1.000
_cell.length_b   1.000
_cell.length_c   1.000
_cell.angle_alpha   90.00
_cell.angle_beta   90.00
_cell.angle_gamma   90.00
#
_symmetry.space_group_name_H-M   'P 1'
#
loop_
_entity.id
_entity.type
_entity.pdbx_description
1 polymer ?
#
loop_
_entity_poly.entity_id
_entity_poly.type
_entity_poly.pdbx_seq_one_letter_code
_entity_poly.pdbx_strand_id
1 'polypeptide(L)'
;MALPHFILSDARLPLTEEPRPGSDAAAGLTSFGPRGPLRSIPEQIADFLLENYIARATSSYPIFYEPWLRSAYASVFQDAPNISRGNGSNINEPKVYDTFVICLVMAVSLSSTASTKQAQANSMASKLCKQAISHIKQVLTDDFAGIQALVLLHTYAIMNPAVANVYFLAGYIMQACMDQGLHRETSIADSIDRTDLLVQDMRRRVFWTAWELDASCSAGFARPVALRPEDISTVFPSDF
;
A
#
# COMPACT_ATOMS: atom_id res chain seq x y z
N MET A 1 -13.21 3.39 9.91
CA MET A 1 -12.75 2.83 11.20
C MET A 1 -11.32 3.33 11.43
N ALA A 2 -10.97 3.87 12.59
CA ALA A 2 -9.59 4.36 12.82
C ALA A 2 -8.67 3.17 13.11
N LEU A 3 -7.54 3.06 12.40
CA LEU A 3 -6.52 2.06 12.74
C LEU A 3 -6.08 2.25 14.19
N PRO A 4 -5.93 1.18 14.97
CA PRO A 4 -5.47 1.31 16.34
C PRO A 4 -4.02 1.82 16.38
N HIS A 5 -3.76 2.74 17.32
CA HIS A 5 -2.51 3.52 17.41
C HIS A 5 -1.23 2.65 17.48
N PHE A 6 -1.33 1.39 17.91
CA PHE A 6 -0.19 0.48 18.00
C PHE A 6 0.32 -0.02 16.63
N ILE A 7 -0.48 0.07 15.56
CA ILE A 7 -0.04 -0.33 14.21
C ILE A 7 1.01 0.66 13.67
N LEU A 8 0.86 1.95 13.99
CA LEU A 8 1.73 3.04 13.55
C LEU A 8 2.77 3.45 14.61
N SER A 9 2.83 2.77 15.75
CA SER A 9 3.89 3.00 16.74
C SER A 9 5.17 2.28 16.34
N ASP A 10 6.32 2.91 16.60
CA ASP A 10 7.66 2.36 16.33
C ASP A 10 7.76 0.88 16.71
N ALA A 11 8.29 0.07 15.80
CA ALA A 11 8.60 -1.33 16.05
C ALA A 11 9.65 -1.43 17.18
N ARG A 12 9.19 -1.66 18.41
CA ARG A 12 10.08 -1.93 19.55
C ARG A 12 10.74 -3.27 19.37
N LEU A 13 11.95 -3.26 18.81
CA LEU A 13 12.86 -4.41 18.86
C LEU A 13 13.17 -4.75 20.34
N PRO A 14 13.28 -6.04 20.72
CA PRO A 14 13.62 -6.39 22.09
C PRO A 14 15.10 -6.10 22.39
N LEU A 15 15.31 -5.19 23.35
CA LEU A 15 16.47 -5.03 24.24
C LEU A 15 17.77 -4.39 23.70
N THR A 16 17.97 -3.11 24.01
CA THR A 16 19.02 -2.65 24.93
C THR A 16 18.68 -1.25 25.48
N GLU A 17 19.04 -1.02 26.74
CA GLU A 17 18.69 0.06 27.69
C GLU A 17 18.27 1.45 27.16
N GLU A 18 17.18 2.00 27.72
CA GLU A 18 16.70 3.37 27.46
C GLU A 18 17.34 4.42 28.39
N PRO A 19 17.65 5.62 27.87
CA PRO A 19 17.46 6.88 28.58
C PRO A 19 16.08 7.48 28.27
N ARG A 20 15.44 7.98 29.34
CA ARG A 20 14.07 8.50 29.48
C ARG A 20 13.52 9.38 28.34
N PRO A 21 12.17 9.39 28.16
CA PRO A 21 11.52 10.04 27.03
C PRO A 21 11.56 11.57 27.14
N GLY A 22 12.26 12.19 26.18
CA GLY A 22 11.96 13.55 25.75
C GLY A 22 10.58 13.58 25.11
N SER A 23 9.72 14.43 25.65
CA SER A 23 8.42 14.83 25.10
C SER A 23 8.55 15.23 23.63
N ASP A 24 8.19 14.35 22.68
CA ASP A 24 7.83 14.72 21.30
C ASP A 24 7.11 13.59 20.50
N ALA A 25 6.44 12.65 21.19
CA ALA A 25 5.70 11.54 20.54
C ALA A 25 4.32 11.94 19.98
N ALA A 26 4.13 13.21 19.59
CA ALA A 26 2.93 13.71 18.95
C ALA A 26 3.24 14.83 17.93
N ALA A 27 4.39 14.75 17.27
CA ALA A 27 4.80 15.72 16.27
C ALA A 27 3.94 15.58 14.99
N GLY A 28 2.81 16.28 15.00
CA GLY A 28 2.19 16.95 13.85
C GLY A 28 1.88 16.10 12.63
N LEU A 29 0.59 15.93 12.35
CA LEU A 29 0.09 15.84 10.98
C LEU A 29 0.55 17.11 10.24
N THR A 30 1.76 17.06 9.68
CA THR A 30 2.36 18.18 8.97
C THR A 30 1.44 18.54 7.80
N SER A 31 0.89 19.75 7.82
CA SER A 31 0.24 20.29 6.65
C SER A 31 1.32 20.45 5.58
N PHE A 32 1.25 19.62 4.54
CA PHE A 32 2.09 19.82 3.38
C PHE A 32 1.72 21.15 2.74
N GLY A 33 2.71 21.90 2.27
CA GLY A 33 2.46 23.12 1.49
C GLY A 33 1.60 22.82 0.25
N PRO A 34 1.18 23.85 -0.50
CA PRO A 34 0.26 23.71 -1.64
C PRO A 34 0.79 22.79 -2.78
N ARG A 35 2.06 22.37 -2.71
CA ARG A 35 2.66 21.35 -3.56
C ARG A 35 3.27 20.28 -2.65
N GLY A 36 2.57 19.18 -2.41
CA GLY A 36 3.06 18.05 -1.62
C GLY A 36 4.35 17.43 -2.22
N PRO A 37 5.12 16.66 -1.45
CA PRO A 37 6.38 16.04 -1.89
C PRO A 37 6.26 15.26 -3.20
N LEU A 38 5.08 14.70 -3.50
CA LEU A 38 4.83 14.00 -4.75
C LEU A 38 5.07 14.87 -6.00
N ARG A 39 4.62 16.14 -5.98
CA ARG A 39 4.82 17.10 -7.09
C ARG A 39 6.24 17.68 -7.16
N SER A 40 7.12 17.32 -6.23
CA SER A 40 8.53 17.73 -6.25
C SER A 40 9.42 16.78 -7.08
N ILE A 41 8.89 15.63 -7.47
CA ILE A 41 9.60 14.62 -8.27
C ILE A 41 9.44 14.96 -9.76
N PRO A 42 10.53 15.08 -10.53
CA PRO A 42 10.47 15.25 -11.98
C PRO A 42 9.76 14.08 -12.66
N GLU A 43 8.97 14.34 -13.70
CA GLU A 43 8.19 13.32 -14.42
C GLU A 43 9.05 12.16 -14.91
N GLN A 44 10.25 12.42 -15.44
CA GLN A 44 11.15 11.35 -15.91
C GLN A 44 11.57 10.40 -14.79
N ILE A 45 11.72 10.93 -13.57
CA ILE A 45 12.05 10.13 -12.39
C ILE A 45 10.81 9.38 -11.92
N ALA A 46 9.64 10.02 -11.93
CA ALA A 46 8.38 9.39 -11.57
C ALA A 46 8.02 8.21 -12.51
N ASP A 47 8.21 8.38 -13.83
CA ASP A 47 8.05 7.32 -14.83
C ASP A 47 9.00 6.15 -14.55
N PHE A 48 10.28 6.44 -14.33
CA PHE A 48 11.28 5.42 -13.98
C PHE A 48 10.90 4.65 -12.70
N LEU A 49 10.44 5.36 -11.67
CA LEU A 49 10.02 4.74 -10.40
C LEU A 49 8.77 3.89 -10.57
N LEU A 50 7.82 4.30 -11.42
CA LEU A 50 6.64 3.50 -11.74
C LEU A 50 7.04 2.21 -12.47
N GLU A 51 7.87 2.31 -13.51
CA GLU A 51 8.34 1.12 -14.24
C GLU A 51 9.14 0.18 -13.35
N ASN A 52 10.00 0.72 -12.47
CA ASN A 52 10.73 -0.10 -11.50
C ASN A 52 9.78 -0.82 -10.52
N TYR A 53 8.68 -0.17 -10.11
CA TYR A 53 7.67 -0.81 -9.27
C TYR A 53 6.97 -1.94 -10.03
N ILE A 54 6.52 -1.66 -11.25
CA ILE A 54 5.83 -2.64 -12.12
C ILE A 54 6.74 -3.80 -12.50
N ALA A 55 8.05 -3.60 -12.63
CA ALA A 55 8.97 -4.68 -12.98
C ALA A 55 9.33 -5.57 -11.78
N ARG A 56 9.39 -5.00 -10.57
CA ARG A 56 9.95 -5.69 -9.39
C ARG A 56 8.91 -5.99 -8.32
N ALA A 57 8.12 -5.00 -7.95
CA ALA A 57 7.23 -5.09 -6.80
C ALA A 57 5.94 -5.87 -7.12
N THR A 58 5.38 -5.74 -8.32
CA THR A 58 4.22 -6.54 -8.75
C THR A 58 4.57 -8.03 -8.87
N SER A 59 5.83 -8.36 -9.18
CA SER A 59 6.29 -9.75 -9.20
C SER A 59 6.32 -10.38 -7.81
N SER A 60 6.55 -9.60 -6.76
CA SER A 60 6.50 -10.09 -5.37
C SER A 60 5.10 -9.96 -4.78
N TYR A 61 4.40 -8.87 -5.05
CA TYR A 61 3.10 -8.52 -4.47
C TYR A 61 2.14 -8.02 -5.56
N PRO A 62 1.49 -8.91 -6.33
CA PRO A 62 0.64 -8.56 -7.46
C PRO A 62 -0.75 -8.03 -7.03
N ILE A 63 -0.76 -6.96 -6.23
CA ILE A 63 -1.98 -6.43 -5.61
C ILE A 63 -2.76 -5.46 -6.50
N PHE A 64 -2.18 -4.95 -7.59
CA PHE A 64 -2.84 -4.02 -8.51
C PHE A 64 -2.88 -4.55 -9.93
N TYR A 65 -3.97 -4.27 -10.63
CA TYR A 65 -4.05 -4.43 -12.08
C TYR A 65 -3.24 -3.32 -12.75
N GLU A 66 -2.25 -3.68 -13.56
CA GLU A 66 -1.29 -2.72 -14.12
C GLU A 66 -1.96 -1.56 -14.90
N PRO A 67 -2.94 -1.78 -15.80
CA PRO A 67 -3.60 -0.68 -16.48
C PRO A 67 -4.31 0.30 -15.55
N TRP A 68 -4.89 -0.19 -14.44
CA TRP A 68 -5.47 0.67 -13.42
C TRP A 68 -4.39 1.51 -12.73
N LEU A 69 -3.25 0.90 -12.37
CA LEU A 69 -2.14 1.61 -11.73
C LEU A 69 -1.56 2.72 -12.62
N ARG A 70 -1.43 2.45 -13.93
CA ARG A 70 -1.00 3.45 -14.92
C ARG A 70 -2.02 4.59 -15.06
N SER A 71 -3.32 4.28 -15.00
CA SER A 71 -4.37 5.31 -15.00
C SER A 71 -4.34 6.15 -13.72
N ALA A 72 -4.11 5.55 -12.55
CA ALA A 72 -3.96 6.27 -11.29
C ALA A 72 -2.74 7.19 -11.32
N TYR A 73 -1.62 6.72 -11.89
CA TYR A 73 -0.42 7.53 -12.09
C TYR A 73 -0.70 8.74 -13.00
N ALA A 74 -1.35 8.51 -14.14
CA ALA A 74 -1.74 9.59 -15.06
C ALA A 74 -2.64 10.61 -14.37
N SER A 75 -3.63 10.18 -13.59
CA SER A 75 -4.51 11.09 -12.84
C SER A 75 -3.76 11.99 -11.86
N VAL A 76 -2.62 11.53 -11.34
CA VAL A 76 -1.85 12.22 -10.29
C VAL A 76 -0.77 13.14 -10.86
N PHE A 77 -0.11 12.73 -11.95
CA PHE A 77 1.03 13.45 -12.55
C PHE A 77 0.67 14.19 -13.85
N GLN A 78 -0.21 13.64 -14.67
CA GLN A 78 -0.64 14.26 -15.91
C GLN A 78 -1.89 15.09 -15.62
N ASP A 79 -1.69 16.38 -15.29
CA ASP A 79 -2.79 17.33 -15.23
C ASP A 79 -3.58 17.20 -16.55
N ALA A 80 -4.87 16.82 -16.49
CA ALA A 80 -5.69 16.68 -17.69
C ALA A 80 -5.54 17.94 -18.56
N PRO A 81 -5.31 17.80 -19.88
CA PRO A 81 -5.05 18.95 -20.74
C PRO A 81 -6.15 19.99 -20.52
N ASN A 82 -5.72 21.23 -20.23
CA ASN A 82 -6.55 22.40 -19.97
C ASN A 82 -7.45 22.75 -21.17
N ILE A 83 -8.39 21.89 -21.52
CA ILE A 83 -9.46 22.17 -22.47
C ILE A 83 -10.70 22.36 -21.60
N SER A 84 -11.04 23.63 -21.40
CA SER A 84 -12.23 24.11 -20.69
C SER A 84 -12.17 24.11 -19.16
N ARG A 85 -11.42 25.08 -18.61
CA ARG A 85 -11.72 25.70 -17.30
C ARG A 85 -13.02 26.53 -17.42
N GLY A 86 -14.12 25.87 -17.77
CA GLY A 86 -15.46 26.42 -17.83
C GLY A 86 -16.39 25.60 -16.94
N ASN A 87 -16.90 26.22 -15.88
CA ASN A 87 -17.89 25.72 -14.92
C ASN A 87 -17.50 24.53 -14.00
N GLY A 88 -16.92 24.88 -12.86
CA GLY A 88 -17.60 24.69 -11.57
C GLY A 88 -17.81 23.28 -11.02
N SER A 89 -17.17 22.25 -11.57
CA SER A 89 -17.17 20.92 -10.97
C SER A 89 -15.75 20.40 -10.78
N ASN A 90 -15.47 19.90 -9.57
CA ASN A 90 -14.19 19.33 -9.12
C ASN A 90 -13.88 17.99 -9.83
N ILE A 91 -13.99 17.93 -11.17
CA ILE A 91 -13.91 16.67 -11.93
C ILE A 91 -12.45 16.20 -12.11
N ASN A 92 -11.46 17.08 -11.94
CA ASN A 92 -10.05 16.80 -12.24
C ASN A 92 -9.12 16.75 -11.01
N GLU A 93 -9.66 16.74 -9.78
CA GLU A 93 -8.81 16.51 -8.60
C GLU A 93 -8.51 15.01 -8.49
N PRO A 94 -7.22 14.59 -8.40
CA PRO A 94 -6.88 13.19 -8.26
C PRO A 94 -7.56 12.62 -7.03
N LYS A 95 -8.12 11.40 -7.16
CA LYS A 95 -8.74 10.74 -6.02
C LYS A 95 -7.71 10.60 -4.90
N VAL A 96 -8.18 10.77 -3.67
CA VAL A 96 -7.32 10.65 -2.48
C VAL A 96 -6.67 9.26 -2.42
N TYR A 97 -7.41 8.23 -2.82
CA TYR A 97 -6.91 6.86 -2.96
C TYR A 97 -5.75 6.76 -3.95
N ASP A 98 -5.89 7.30 -5.15
CA ASP A 98 -4.86 7.28 -6.19
C ASP A 98 -3.60 8.02 -5.70
N THR A 99 -3.77 9.16 -5.03
CA THR A 99 -2.66 9.90 -4.43
C THR A 99 -1.92 9.06 -3.37
N PHE A 100 -2.65 8.37 -2.50
CA PHE A 100 -2.07 7.48 -1.49
C PHE A 100 -1.27 6.34 -2.12
N VAL A 101 -1.88 5.65 -3.09
CA VAL A 101 -1.26 4.52 -3.79
C VAL A 101 0.00 4.97 -4.50
N ILE A 102 -0.07 6.05 -5.28
CA ILE A 102 1.07 6.54 -6.05
C ILE A 102 2.18 7.05 -5.13
N CYS A 103 1.88 7.71 -4.01
CA CYS A 103 2.90 8.08 -3.03
C CYS A 103 3.68 6.87 -2.52
N LEU A 104 2.99 5.79 -2.14
CA LEU A 104 3.65 4.59 -1.62
C LEU A 104 4.35 3.77 -2.70
N VAL A 105 3.81 3.69 -3.91
CA VAL A 105 4.46 3.07 -5.08
C VAL A 105 5.82 3.73 -5.33
N MET A 106 5.85 5.07 -5.37
CA MET A 106 7.09 5.83 -5.54
C MET A 106 8.05 5.62 -4.36
N ALA A 107 7.53 5.58 -3.14
CA ALA A 107 8.34 5.35 -1.94
C ALA A 107 8.98 3.95 -1.93
N VAL A 108 8.24 2.90 -2.29
CA VAL A 108 8.75 1.52 -2.42
C VAL A 108 9.83 1.43 -3.51
N SER A 109 9.62 2.06 -4.66
CA SER A 109 10.63 2.10 -5.72
C SER A 109 11.90 2.83 -5.29
N LEU A 110 11.79 3.95 -4.58
CA LEU A 110 12.94 4.68 -4.03
C LEU A 110 13.70 3.86 -2.98
N SER A 111 13.00 3.12 -2.12
CA SER A 111 13.62 2.26 -1.11
C SER A 111 14.26 1.00 -1.69
N SER A 112 13.78 0.50 -2.84
CA SER A 112 14.27 -0.76 -3.46
C SER A 112 15.37 -0.57 -4.50
N THR A 113 15.55 0.65 -5.00
CA THR A 113 16.57 0.96 -5.99
C THR A 113 17.92 1.09 -5.30
N ALA A 114 18.89 0.25 -5.69
CA ALA A 114 20.27 0.39 -5.22
C ALA A 114 20.88 1.65 -5.86
N SER A 115 21.05 2.71 -5.06
CA SER A 115 21.54 4.00 -5.53
C SER A 115 22.75 4.47 -4.75
N THR A 116 23.67 5.13 -5.46
CA THR A 116 24.81 5.85 -4.84
C THR A 116 24.35 6.95 -3.89
N LYS A 117 23.09 7.40 -3.97
CA LYS A 117 22.46 8.40 -3.10
C LYS A 117 21.33 7.81 -2.24
N GLN A 118 21.50 6.60 -1.71
CA GLN A 118 20.47 5.89 -0.95
C GLN A 118 19.85 6.72 0.19
N ALA A 119 20.66 7.49 0.92
CA ALA A 119 20.15 8.34 2.01
C ALA A 119 19.16 9.41 1.52
N GLN A 120 19.42 10.03 0.37
CA GLN A 120 18.52 11.01 -0.24
C GLN A 120 17.24 10.35 -0.75
N ALA A 121 17.36 9.17 -1.38
CA ALA A 121 16.22 8.38 -1.85
C ALA A 121 15.30 7.99 -0.68
N ASN A 122 15.87 7.46 0.41
CA ASN A 122 15.12 7.08 1.61
C ASN A 122 14.48 8.30 2.30
N SER A 123 15.16 9.46 2.32
CA SER A 123 14.57 10.70 2.85
C SER A 123 13.36 11.14 2.03
N MET A 124 13.42 11.03 0.70
CA MET A 124 12.27 11.33 -0.17
C MET A 124 11.15 10.31 0.01
N ALA A 125 11.47 9.01 0.07
CA ALA A 125 10.51 7.94 0.32
C ALA A 125 9.75 8.16 1.64
N SER A 126 10.46 8.56 2.70
CA SER A 126 9.86 8.92 3.99
C SER A 126 8.88 10.10 3.87
N LYS A 127 9.22 11.15 3.10
CA LYS A 127 8.32 12.29 2.87
C LYS A 127 7.06 11.88 2.10
N LEU A 128 7.20 11.04 1.08
CA LEU A 128 6.07 10.49 0.32
C LEU A 128 5.16 9.63 1.20
N CYS A 129 5.75 8.77 2.03
CA CYS A 129 5.00 7.96 2.98
C CYS A 129 4.23 8.84 3.97
N LYS A 130 4.85 9.90 4.52
CA LYS A 130 4.17 10.86 5.39
C LYS A 130 2.99 11.55 4.67
N GLN A 131 3.16 11.88 3.37
CA GLN A 131 2.05 12.40 2.56
C GLN A 131 0.92 11.38 2.42
N ALA A 132 1.22 10.12 2.11
CA ALA A 132 0.22 9.06 2.04
C ALA A 132 -0.51 8.89 3.38
N ILE A 133 0.23 8.80 4.49
CA ILE A 133 -0.33 8.63 5.84
C ILE A 133 -1.25 9.81 6.24
N SER A 134 -1.04 11.02 5.70
CA SER A 134 -1.97 12.12 5.95
C SER A 134 -3.40 11.85 5.43
N HIS A 135 -3.53 10.96 4.44
CA HIS A 135 -4.80 10.52 3.86
C HIS A 135 -5.34 9.21 4.44
N ILE A 136 -4.65 8.62 5.43
CA ILE A 136 -4.92 7.27 5.93
C ILE A 136 -6.36 7.04 6.40
N LYS A 137 -6.97 8.04 7.04
CA LYS A 137 -8.36 7.95 7.53
C LYS A 137 -9.40 7.87 6.41
N GLN A 138 -9.08 8.40 5.23
CA GLN A 138 -9.97 8.43 4.07
C GLN A 138 -9.76 7.20 3.18
N VAL A 139 -8.56 6.63 3.19
CA VAL A 139 -8.15 5.53 2.31
C VAL A 139 -8.30 4.16 2.96
N LEU A 140 -8.09 4.05 4.28
CA LEU A 140 -8.21 2.78 4.99
C LEU A 140 -9.65 2.52 5.40
N THR A 141 -10.44 2.19 4.38
CA THR A 141 -11.80 1.68 4.45
C THR A 141 -11.82 0.17 4.68
N ASP A 142 -12.95 -0.34 5.19
CA ASP A 142 -13.18 -1.78 5.35
C ASP A 142 -13.74 -2.37 4.05
N ASP A 143 -12.96 -2.23 2.99
CA ASP A 143 -13.29 -2.72 1.66
C ASP A 143 -12.02 -3.23 0.95
N PHE A 144 -12.20 -3.79 -0.24
CA PHE A 144 -11.10 -4.36 -1.01
C PHE A 144 -9.99 -3.34 -1.32
N ALA A 145 -10.37 -2.09 -1.63
CA ALA A 145 -9.42 -1.01 -1.90
C ALA A 145 -8.59 -0.67 -0.65
N GLY A 146 -9.22 -0.61 0.53
CA GLY A 146 -8.54 -0.41 1.80
C GLY A 146 -7.55 -1.53 2.12
N ILE A 147 -7.88 -2.80 1.82
CA ILE A 147 -6.96 -3.93 1.96
C ILE A 147 -5.74 -3.77 1.04
N GLN A 148 -5.94 -3.43 -0.24
CA GLN A 148 -4.82 -3.16 -1.16
C GLN A 148 -3.91 -2.04 -0.64
N ALA A 149 -4.50 -0.98 -0.09
CA ALA A 149 -3.75 0.12 0.51
C ALA A 149 -2.94 -0.31 1.76
N LEU A 150 -3.50 -1.18 2.60
CA LEU A 150 -2.78 -1.75 3.75
C LEU A 150 -1.61 -2.64 3.30
N VAL A 151 -1.81 -3.49 2.30
CA VAL A 151 -0.74 -4.35 1.78
C VAL A 151 0.39 -3.49 1.20
N LEU A 152 0.06 -2.44 0.45
CA LEU A 152 1.06 -1.53 -0.08
C LEU A 152 1.84 -0.80 1.03
N LEU A 153 1.16 -0.37 2.10
CA LEU A 153 1.80 0.21 3.27
C LEU A 153 2.73 -0.80 3.98
N HIS A 154 2.30 -2.06 4.07
CA HIS A 154 3.11 -3.15 4.63
C HIS A 154 4.39 -3.37 3.81
N THR A 155 4.28 -3.43 2.48
CA THR A 155 5.45 -3.55 1.59
C THR A 155 6.48 -2.45 1.84
N TYR A 156 6.02 -1.20 2.03
CA TYR A 156 6.91 -0.10 2.38
C TYR A 156 7.53 -0.25 3.79
N ALA A 157 6.73 -0.68 4.77
CA ALA A 157 7.16 -0.84 6.16
C ALA A 157 8.19 -1.97 6.36
N ILE A 158 8.17 -3.03 5.54
CA ILE A 158 9.23 -4.06 5.53
C ILE A 158 10.61 -3.43 5.28
N MET A 159 10.67 -2.45 4.39
CA MET A 159 11.91 -1.78 4.01
C MET A 159 12.31 -0.68 4.99
N ASN A 160 11.33 -0.15 5.72
CA ASN A 160 11.46 0.99 6.63
C ASN A 160 10.69 0.70 7.94
N PRO A 161 11.26 -0.11 8.84
CA PRO A 161 10.55 -0.64 10.01
C PRO A 161 10.13 0.41 11.05
N ALA A 162 10.63 1.64 10.95
CA ALA A 162 10.19 2.77 11.78
C ALA A 162 8.77 3.26 11.45
N VAL A 163 8.17 2.79 10.35
CA VAL A 163 6.87 3.30 9.87
C VAL A 163 5.69 2.60 10.54
N ALA A 164 5.80 1.30 10.74
CA ALA A 164 4.73 0.48 11.30
C ALA A 164 5.30 -0.84 11.83
N ASN A 165 4.61 -1.43 12.80
CA ASN A 165 4.89 -2.81 13.20
C ASN A 165 4.35 -3.77 12.12
N VAL A 166 5.26 -4.31 11.31
CA VAL A 166 4.93 -5.21 10.19
C VAL A 166 4.17 -6.46 10.61
N TYR A 167 4.49 -7.04 11.77
CA TYR A 167 3.77 -8.22 12.28
C TYR A 167 2.31 -7.91 12.59
N PHE A 168 2.05 -6.81 13.31
CA PHE A 168 0.67 -6.42 13.62
C PHE A 168 -0.10 -5.97 12.38
N LEU A 169 0.58 -5.31 11.45
CA LEU A 169 -0.02 -4.89 10.19
C LEU A 169 -0.38 -6.11 9.30
N ALA A 170 0.50 -7.12 9.22
CA ALA A 170 0.22 -8.37 8.50
C ALA A 170 -1.00 -9.10 9.09
N GLY A 171 -1.05 -9.27 10.42
CA GLY A 171 -2.21 -9.89 11.08
C GLY A 171 -3.50 -9.10 10.87
N TYR A 172 -3.45 -7.76 10.86
CA TYR A 172 -4.60 -6.91 10.58
C TYR A 172 -5.09 -7.05 9.13
N ILE A 173 -4.17 -7.08 8.16
CA ILE A 173 -4.48 -7.33 6.75
C ILE A 173 -5.16 -8.69 6.57
N MET A 174 -4.61 -9.74 7.20
CA MET A 174 -5.17 -11.09 7.12
C MET A 174 -6.57 -11.14 7.73
N GLN A 175 -6.79 -10.50 8.86
CA GLN A 175 -8.13 -10.37 9.46
C GLN A 175 -9.10 -9.66 8.51
N ALA A 176 -8.72 -8.52 7.93
CA ALA A 176 -9.56 -7.80 6.98
C ALA A 176 -9.91 -8.65 5.74
N CYS A 177 -8.96 -9.46 5.24
CA CYS A 177 -9.23 -10.41 4.17
C CYS A 177 -10.27 -11.47 4.58
N MET A 178 -10.19 -11.96 5.82
CA MET A 178 -11.16 -12.93 6.35
C MET A 178 -12.56 -12.31 6.49
N ASP A 179 -12.64 -11.09 7.02
CA ASP A 179 -13.88 -10.35 7.22
C ASP A 179 -14.58 -10.07 5.87
N GLN A 180 -13.82 -9.76 4.82
CA GLN A 180 -14.30 -9.59 3.45
C GLN A 180 -14.52 -10.92 2.69
N GLY A 181 -14.32 -12.07 3.34
CA GLY A 181 -14.55 -13.39 2.79
C GLY A 181 -13.54 -13.84 1.73
N LEU A 182 -12.38 -13.19 1.60
CA LEU A 182 -11.38 -13.48 0.56
C LEU A 182 -10.73 -14.87 0.69
N HIS A 183 -10.86 -15.52 1.84
CA HIS A 183 -10.40 -16.90 2.11
C HIS A 183 -11.35 -17.98 1.59
N ARG A 184 -12.53 -17.58 1.09
CA ARG A 184 -13.54 -18.47 0.54
C ARG A 184 -13.66 -18.29 -0.95
N GLU A 185 -13.55 -19.38 -1.69
CA GLU A 185 -13.80 -19.35 -3.11
C GLU A 185 -15.28 -19.08 -3.37
N THR A 186 -15.57 -18.05 -4.15
CA THR A 186 -16.94 -17.73 -4.55
C THR A 186 -17.22 -18.45 -5.87
N SER A 187 -18.24 -19.31 -5.90
CA SER A 187 -18.63 -20.02 -7.11
C SER A 187 -19.22 -19.03 -8.12
N ILE A 188 -18.61 -18.92 -9.31
CA ILE A 188 -19.06 -18.09 -10.43
C ILE A 188 -20.18 -18.78 -11.23
N ALA A 189 -21.02 -19.59 -10.58
CA ALA A 189 -22.01 -20.40 -11.31
C ALA A 189 -22.92 -19.57 -12.24
N ASP A 190 -23.04 -18.26 -12.02
CA ASP A 190 -23.94 -17.36 -12.76
C ASP A 190 -23.28 -16.15 -13.47
N SER A 191 -21.95 -16.01 -13.47
CA SER A 191 -21.29 -14.78 -13.99
C SER A 191 -20.49 -15.03 -15.27
N ILE A 192 -20.95 -14.42 -16.37
CA ILE A 192 -20.47 -14.62 -17.75
C ILE A 192 -19.50 -13.51 -18.18
N ASP A 193 -19.30 -12.46 -17.36
CA ASP A 193 -18.52 -11.28 -17.76
C ASP A 193 -17.02 -11.44 -17.42
N ARG A 194 -16.16 -10.98 -18.34
CA ARG A 194 -14.70 -10.93 -18.14
C ARG A 194 -14.31 -10.02 -16.98
N THR A 195 -15.12 -8.98 -16.72
CA THR A 195 -14.92 -8.06 -15.59
C THR A 195 -14.95 -8.82 -14.25
N ASP A 196 -15.85 -9.80 -14.12
CA ASP A 196 -15.98 -10.59 -12.90
C ASP A 196 -14.78 -11.52 -12.72
N LEU A 197 -14.26 -12.08 -13.81
CA LEU A 197 -13.05 -12.93 -13.79
C LEU A 197 -11.81 -12.13 -13.35
N LEU A 198 -11.62 -10.92 -13.87
CA LEU A 198 -10.50 -10.06 -13.46
C LEU A 198 -10.62 -9.67 -11.98
N VAL A 199 -11.81 -9.27 -11.53
CA VAL A 199 -12.05 -8.89 -10.13
C VAL A 199 -11.80 -10.08 -9.20
N GLN A 200 -12.24 -11.28 -9.57
CA GLN A 200 -11.99 -12.49 -8.80
C GLN A 200 -10.50 -12.81 -8.74
N ASP A 201 -9.79 -12.75 -9.86
CA ASP A 201 -8.35 -13.00 -9.90
C ASP A 201 -7.59 -11.99 -9.03
N MET A 202 -7.95 -10.71 -9.08
CA MET A 202 -7.40 -9.69 -8.19
C MET A 202 -7.65 -9.99 -6.71
N ARG A 203 -8.86 -10.48 -6.36
CA ARG A 203 -9.18 -10.89 -4.99
C ARG A 203 -8.31 -12.07 -4.53
N ARG A 204 -8.09 -13.06 -5.39
CA ARG A 204 -7.19 -14.19 -5.12
C ARG A 204 -5.76 -13.72 -4.90
N ARG A 205 -5.23 -12.84 -5.77
CA ARG A 205 -3.88 -12.29 -5.64
C ARG A 205 -3.69 -11.57 -4.30
N VAL A 206 -4.60 -10.66 -3.95
CA VAL A 206 -4.54 -9.91 -2.69
C VAL A 206 -4.63 -10.86 -1.49
N PHE A 207 -5.50 -11.87 -1.53
CA PHE A 207 -5.60 -12.87 -0.48
C PHE A 207 -4.30 -13.65 -0.28
N TRP A 208 -3.73 -14.21 -1.35
CA TRP A 208 -2.51 -15.01 -1.26
C TRP A 208 -1.31 -14.17 -0.86
N THR A 209 -1.22 -12.92 -1.32
CA THR A 209 -0.24 -11.97 -0.81
C THR A 209 -0.42 -11.71 0.68
N ALA A 210 -1.64 -11.44 1.17
CA ALA A 210 -1.89 -11.23 2.58
C ALA A 210 -1.50 -12.44 3.44
N TRP A 211 -1.83 -13.65 2.97
CA TRP A 211 -1.47 -14.89 3.64
C TRP A 211 0.05 -15.09 3.68
N GLU A 212 0.76 -14.81 2.60
CA GLU A 212 2.24 -14.86 2.55
C GLU A 212 2.87 -13.88 3.55
N LEU A 213 2.34 -12.66 3.65
CA LEU A 213 2.83 -11.67 4.61
C LEU A 213 2.64 -12.13 6.05
N ASP A 214 1.47 -12.67 6.38
CA ASP A 214 1.17 -13.21 7.71
C ASP A 214 2.05 -14.44 8.02
N ALA A 215 2.21 -15.36 7.06
CA ALA A 215 3.03 -16.55 7.21
C ALA A 215 4.51 -16.21 7.41
N SER A 216 5.04 -15.28 6.62
CA SER A 216 6.43 -14.82 6.71
C SER A 216 6.72 -14.15 8.06
N CYS A 217 5.81 -13.29 8.51
CA CYS A 217 5.91 -12.66 9.82
C CYS A 217 5.81 -13.72 10.93
N SER A 218 4.80 -14.58 10.90
CA SER A 218 4.56 -15.63 11.90
C SER A 218 5.76 -16.57 12.04
N ALA A 219 6.38 -16.97 10.93
CA ALA A 219 7.61 -17.75 10.93
C ALA A 219 8.78 -16.99 11.60
N GLY A 220 8.97 -15.71 11.27
CA GLY A 220 10.01 -14.87 11.86
C GLY A 220 9.85 -14.63 13.37
N PHE A 221 8.61 -14.57 13.87
CA PHE A 221 8.29 -14.34 15.29
C PHE A 221 7.99 -15.62 16.09
N ALA A 222 8.17 -16.81 15.49
CA ALA A 222 7.84 -18.11 16.08
C ALA A 222 6.40 -18.18 16.63
N ARG A 223 5.45 -17.67 15.84
CA ARG A 223 4.02 -17.65 16.15
C ARG A 223 3.24 -18.48 15.11
N PRO A 224 2.05 -18.98 15.47
CA PRO A 224 1.18 -19.63 14.49
C PRO A 224 0.65 -18.61 13.48
N VAL A 225 0.45 -19.06 12.24
CA VAL A 225 -0.25 -18.28 11.20
C VAL A 225 -1.71 -18.05 11.61
N ALA A 226 -2.28 -16.93 11.17
CA ALA A 226 -3.64 -16.54 11.50
C ALA A 226 -4.69 -17.47 10.86
N LEU A 227 -4.43 -17.96 9.64
CA LEU A 227 -5.31 -18.86 8.92
C LEU A 227 -4.55 -20.09 8.42
N ARG A 228 -5.02 -21.28 8.80
CA ARG A 228 -4.40 -22.54 8.44
C ARG A 228 -4.79 -22.93 7.01
N PRO A 229 -3.91 -23.63 6.26
CA PRO A 229 -4.21 -24.04 4.88
C PRO A 229 -5.50 -24.85 4.72
N GLU A 230 -5.87 -25.68 5.71
CA GLU A 230 -7.11 -26.45 5.67
C GLU A 230 -8.40 -25.60 5.71
N ASP A 231 -8.29 -24.36 6.20
CA ASP A 231 -9.42 -23.44 6.35
C ASP A 231 -9.55 -22.49 5.11
N ILE A 232 -8.69 -22.68 4.11
CA ILE A 232 -8.63 -21.88 2.87
C ILE A 232 -9.29 -22.68 1.74
N SER A 233 -10.28 -22.08 1.08
CA SER A 233 -10.86 -22.65 -0.15
C SER A 233 -10.53 -21.84 -1.40
N THR A 234 -10.05 -20.62 -1.25
CA THR A 234 -9.61 -19.74 -2.35
C THR A 234 -8.57 -20.43 -3.22
N VAL A 235 -8.81 -20.49 -4.52
CA VAL A 235 -7.86 -21.11 -5.46
C VAL A 235 -6.70 -20.16 -5.76
N PHE A 236 -5.61 -20.69 -6.32
CA PHE A 236 -4.50 -19.87 -6.78
C PHE A 236 -4.94 -18.92 -7.92
N PRO A 237 -4.32 -17.73 -8.02
CA PRO A 237 -4.58 -16.81 -9.12
C PRO A 237 -4.11 -17.40 -10.45
N SER A 238 -4.65 -16.92 -11.57
CA SER A 238 -4.20 -17.34 -12.89
C SER A 238 -2.78 -16.85 -13.18
N ASP A 239 -2.00 -17.70 -13.84
CA ASP A 239 -0.70 -17.31 -14.41
C ASP A 239 -0.87 -16.15 -15.40
N PHE A 240 0.12 -15.27 -15.44
CA PHE A 240 0.15 -14.10 -16.33
C PHE A 240 0.36 -14.48 -17.80
#